data_AF-A0AAF0Y030-F1
#
_entry.id   AF-A0AAF0Y030-F1
#
_cell.length_a   1.000
_cell.length_b   1.000
_cell.length_c   1.000
_cell.angle_alpha   90.00
_cell.angle_beta   90.00
_cell.angle_gamma   90.00
#
_symmetry.space_group_name_H-M   'P 1'
#
loop_
_entity.id
_entity.type
_entity.pdbx_description
1 polymer ?
#
loop_
_entity_poly.entity_id
_entity_poly.type
_entity_poly.pdbx_seq_one_letter_code
_entity_poly.pdbx_strand_id
1 'polypeptide(L)'
;MVAPLSLVLSLLALALAPATTAHAPQRQNVPCGPGLTACPVFDYSGGPRWKGHYECVAVHTDIESCGGCLSEEHGRDCTAIENVDEVRCKRGLCVVQTCVEGFVPDKLNRNCEPASSFEQFVLEY
;
A
#
# COMPACT_ATOMS: atom_id res chain seq x y z
N MET A 1 36.24 -72.09 15.44
CA MET A 1 36.86 -71.27 14.38
C MET A 1 35.74 -70.72 13.49
N VAL A 2 34.77 -70.02 14.08
CA VAL A 2 34.50 -68.57 13.94
C VAL A 2 34.73 -68.00 12.53
N ALA A 3 33.63 -67.85 11.80
CA ALA A 3 33.54 -67.17 10.51
C ALA A 3 33.84 -65.67 10.65
N PRO A 4 34.44 -65.03 9.61
CA PRO A 4 34.91 -63.65 9.70
C PRO A 4 33.75 -62.66 9.77
N LEU A 5 33.90 -61.73 10.72
CA LEU A 5 33.01 -60.66 11.18
C LEU A 5 32.66 -59.57 10.14
N SER A 6 32.57 -59.88 8.84
CA SER A 6 32.52 -58.84 7.78
C SER A 6 31.12 -58.48 7.26
N LEU A 7 30.04 -59.06 7.80
CA LEU A 7 28.68 -58.87 7.26
C LEU A 7 27.68 -58.16 8.20
N VAL A 8 28.10 -57.78 9.41
CA VAL A 8 27.19 -57.16 10.40
C VAL A 8 27.22 -55.63 10.42
N LEU A 9 28.13 -54.99 9.67
CA LEU A 9 28.31 -53.53 9.73
C LEU A 9 27.52 -52.71 8.70
N SER A 10 26.59 -53.33 7.95
CA SER A 10 25.91 -52.66 6.83
C SER A 10 24.48 -52.19 7.13
N LEU A 11 23.91 -52.51 8.30
CA LEU A 11 22.48 -52.28 8.61
C LEU A 11 22.21 -51.17 9.63
N LEU A 12 23.23 -50.51 10.19
CA LEU A 12 23.05 -49.50 11.25
C LEU A 12 23.13 -48.04 10.78
N ALA A 13 23.25 -47.78 9.47
CA ALA A 13 23.52 -46.44 8.94
C ALA A 13 22.29 -45.72 8.34
N LEU A 14 21.05 -46.14 8.62
CA LEU A 14 19.87 -45.62 7.93
C LEU A 14 18.87 -44.80 8.78
N ALA A 15 19.29 -44.22 9.91
CA ALA A 15 18.32 -43.49 10.73
C ALA A 15 18.87 -42.27 11.49
N LEU A 16 19.64 -41.39 10.86
CA LEU A 16 19.85 -40.02 11.35
C LEU A 16 19.84 -39.04 10.17
N ALA A 17 18.67 -38.88 9.54
CA ALA A 17 18.42 -37.65 8.79
C ALA A 17 18.26 -36.53 9.84
N PRO A 18 19.03 -35.42 9.78
CA PRO A 18 18.74 -34.28 10.62
C PRO A 18 17.32 -33.84 10.28
N ALA A 19 16.46 -33.72 11.29
CA ALA A 19 15.18 -33.06 11.13
C ALA A 19 15.51 -31.64 10.66
N THR A 20 15.36 -31.37 9.36
CA THR A 20 15.29 -30.02 8.88
C THR A 20 14.07 -29.45 9.58
N THR A 21 14.31 -28.64 10.62
CA THR A 21 13.31 -27.73 11.12
C THR A 21 13.01 -26.84 9.92
N ALA A 22 11.98 -27.23 9.16
CA ALA A 22 11.32 -26.32 8.26
C ALA A 22 10.96 -25.13 9.14
N HIS A 23 11.76 -24.06 9.05
CA HIS A 23 11.39 -22.80 9.64
C HIS A 23 10.06 -22.49 8.98
N ALA A 24 8.98 -22.64 9.75
CA ALA A 24 7.71 -22.06 9.37
C ALA A 24 8.04 -20.63 8.95
N PRO A 25 7.57 -20.15 7.79
CA PRO A 25 7.80 -18.77 7.42
C PRO A 25 7.33 -17.97 8.61
N GLN A 26 8.25 -17.26 9.27
CA GLN A 26 7.90 -16.30 10.29
C GLN A 26 6.81 -15.47 9.62
N ARG A 27 5.57 -15.55 10.11
CA ARG A 27 4.54 -14.60 9.74
C ARG A 27 5.22 -13.28 10.01
N GLN A 28 5.68 -12.59 8.97
CA GLN A 28 6.10 -11.23 9.10
C GLN A 28 4.90 -10.59 9.79
N ASN A 29 5.11 -10.04 10.99
CA ASN A 29 4.09 -9.26 11.65
C ASN A 29 3.82 -8.12 10.68
N VAL A 30 2.88 -8.33 9.76
CA VAL A 30 2.39 -7.29 8.87
C VAL A 30 1.87 -6.25 9.85
N PRO A 31 2.49 -5.06 9.94
CA PRO A 31 2.20 -4.12 11.02
C PRO A 31 0.71 -3.73 11.04
N CYS A 32 0.04 -3.92 9.91
CA CYS A 32 -1.37 -3.69 9.71
C CYS A 32 -2.10 -4.94 9.24
N GLY A 33 -3.42 -4.98 9.47
CA GLY A 33 -4.28 -6.03 8.98
C GLY A 33 -4.35 -6.07 7.44
N PRO A 34 -5.00 -7.10 6.86
CA PRO A 34 -5.18 -7.21 5.42
C PRO A 34 -5.81 -5.96 4.81
N GLY A 35 -5.28 -5.49 3.68
CA GLY A 35 -5.81 -4.32 2.96
C GLY A 35 -5.41 -2.96 3.55
N LEU A 36 -4.57 -2.94 4.58
CA LEU A 36 -4.04 -1.72 5.20
C LEU A 36 -2.53 -1.60 4.94
N THR A 37 -2.09 -0.36 4.76
CA THR A 37 -0.67 0.00 4.59
C THR A 37 -0.18 0.64 5.88
N ALA A 38 1.00 0.24 6.35
CA ALA A 38 1.66 0.84 7.50
C ALA A 38 2.36 2.13 7.07
N CYS A 39 1.70 3.27 7.27
CA CYS A 39 2.22 4.56 6.90
C CYS A 39 3.03 5.18 8.04
N PRO A 40 4.25 5.68 7.77
CA PRO A 40 5.08 6.22 8.83
C PRO A 40 4.51 7.53 9.36
N VAL A 41 4.42 7.63 10.68
CA VAL A 41 4.08 8.85 11.40
C VAL A 41 5.39 9.52 11.84
N PHE A 42 5.65 10.72 11.32
CA PHE A 42 6.82 11.51 11.69
C PHE A 42 6.48 12.47 12.83
N ASP A 43 7.13 12.31 13.97
CA ASP A 43 7.07 13.31 15.04
C ASP A 43 7.92 14.53 14.64
N TYR A 44 7.31 15.70 14.45
CA TYR A 44 8.02 16.95 14.14
C TYR A 44 8.82 17.53 15.34
N SER A 45 9.05 16.76 16.40
CA SER A 45 9.62 17.22 17.68
C SER A 45 11.15 17.39 17.70
N GLY A 46 11.81 17.52 16.54
CA GLY A 46 13.23 17.87 16.45
C GLY A 46 14.24 16.80 16.94
N GLY A 47 13.77 15.58 17.25
CA GLY A 47 14.59 14.42 17.58
C GLY A 47 14.87 13.50 16.37
N PRO A 48 15.56 12.36 16.54
CA PRO A 48 15.82 11.39 15.47
C PRO A 48 14.52 11.03 14.74
N ARG A 49 14.53 11.18 13.40
CA ARG A 49 13.36 11.25 12.51
C ARG A 49 12.48 10.00 12.41
N TRP A 50 12.57 9.04 13.31
CA TRP A 50 11.72 7.85 13.28
C TRP A 50 11.76 7.09 14.61
N LYS A 51 10.63 6.98 15.31
CA LYS A 51 10.47 6.11 16.49
C LYS A 51 9.81 4.78 16.16
N GLY A 52 9.61 4.45 14.89
CA GLY A 52 8.90 3.22 14.49
C GLY A 52 7.38 3.31 14.61
N HIS A 53 6.80 4.50 14.72
CA HIS A 53 5.35 4.68 14.81
C HIS A 53 4.72 4.70 13.42
N TYR A 54 3.74 3.83 13.21
CA TYR A 54 2.98 3.75 11.97
C TYR A 54 1.49 3.92 12.28
N GLU A 55 0.78 4.49 11.32
CA GLU A 55 -0.66 4.42 11.24
C GLU A 55 -1.06 3.43 10.14
N CYS A 56 -2.15 2.70 10.35
CA CYS A 56 -2.65 1.73 9.39
C CYS A 56 -3.73 2.37 8.52
N VAL A 57 -3.41 2.63 7.26
CA VAL A 57 -4.25 3.40 6.34
C VAL A 57 -4.75 2.54 5.20
N ALA A 58 -6.03 2.66 4.87
CA ALA A 58 -6.63 2.01 3.70
C ALA A 58 -6.38 2.84 2.43
N VAL A 59 -5.12 2.89 1.96
CA VAL A 59 -4.66 3.77 0.86
C VAL A 59 -5.41 3.61 -0.47
N HIS A 60 -6.23 2.56 -0.62
CA HIS A 60 -7.05 2.36 -1.80
C HIS A 60 -8.43 3.05 -1.74
N THR A 61 -8.82 3.54 -0.58
CA THR A 61 -10.13 4.15 -0.29
C THR A 61 -10.05 5.41 0.56
N ASP A 62 -8.93 5.66 1.22
CA ASP A 62 -8.68 6.87 2.00
C ASP A 62 -8.39 8.07 1.09
N ILE A 63 -9.07 9.20 1.33
CA ILE A 63 -8.96 10.40 0.49
C ILE A 63 -7.74 11.27 0.82
N GLU A 64 -7.15 11.15 2.02
CA GLU A 64 -6.00 11.95 2.47
C GLU A 64 -4.67 11.26 2.13
N SER A 65 -4.69 9.94 1.99
CA SER A 65 -3.54 9.09 1.64
C SER A 65 -3.89 8.16 0.47
N CYS A 66 -4.47 8.73 -0.58
CA CYS A 66 -4.91 7.95 -1.73
C CYS A 66 -3.70 7.49 -2.57
N GLY A 67 -3.63 6.19 -2.82
CA GLY A 67 -2.57 5.57 -3.63
C GLY A 67 -1.30 5.21 -2.88
N GLY A 68 -1.12 5.70 -1.65
CA GLY A 68 0.05 5.44 -0.83
C GLY A 68 0.09 6.31 0.42
N CYS A 69 1.16 6.19 1.20
CA CYS A 69 1.33 7.02 2.39
C CYS A 69 1.69 8.45 1.97
N LEU A 70 0.90 9.43 2.44
CA LEU A 70 1.15 10.85 2.18
C LEU A 70 2.53 11.29 2.71
N SER A 71 2.93 10.74 3.86
CA SER A 71 4.18 11.06 4.55
C SER A 71 5.44 10.62 3.80
N GLU A 72 5.32 9.71 2.83
CA GLU A 72 6.42 9.21 2.02
C GLU A 72 6.37 9.71 0.56
N GLU A 73 5.52 10.68 0.24
CA GLU A 73 5.27 11.16 -1.13
C GLU A 73 4.78 10.07 -2.10
N HIS A 74 4.36 8.91 -1.58
CA HIS A 74 3.82 7.80 -2.36
C HIS A 74 2.30 7.90 -2.60
N GLY A 75 1.59 8.65 -1.75
CA GLY A 75 0.17 8.95 -1.89
C GLY A 75 -0.10 10.43 -2.09
N ARG A 76 -1.36 10.77 -2.28
CA ARG A 76 -1.82 12.16 -2.33
C ARG A 76 -3.10 12.35 -1.55
N ASP A 77 -3.26 13.57 -1.07
CA ASP A 77 -4.53 14.09 -0.60
C ASP A 77 -5.38 14.51 -1.82
N CYS A 78 -6.56 13.90 -1.95
CA CYS A 78 -7.53 14.20 -2.98
C CYS A 78 -8.31 15.49 -2.68
N THR A 79 -8.44 15.88 -1.41
CA THR A 79 -9.13 17.11 -1.01
C THR A 79 -8.30 18.36 -1.34
N ALA A 80 -6.98 18.19 -1.45
CA ALA A 80 -6.08 19.23 -1.94
C ALA A 80 -6.17 19.49 -3.46
N ILE A 81 -7.02 18.79 -4.22
CA ILE A 81 -7.29 19.13 -5.63
C ILE A 81 -8.01 20.47 -5.66
N GLU A 82 -7.54 21.40 -6.49
CA GLU A 82 -8.13 22.72 -6.60
C GLU A 82 -9.59 22.67 -7.09
N ASN A 83 -10.45 23.48 -6.48
CA ASN A 83 -11.86 23.69 -6.86
C ASN A 83 -12.78 22.45 -6.74
N VAL A 84 -12.36 21.40 -6.04
CA VAL A 84 -13.22 20.23 -5.74
C VAL A 84 -14.23 20.54 -4.65
N ASP A 85 -15.38 19.86 -4.73
CA ASP A 85 -16.42 19.87 -3.71
C ASP A 85 -16.57 18.47 -3.08
N GLU A 86 -16.74 17.42 -3.89
CA GLU A 86 -16.68 16.02 -3.45
C GLU A 86 -15.61 15.25 -4.23
N VAL A 87 -14.79 14.47 -3.50
CA VAL A 87 -13.79 13.57 -4.06
C VAL A 87 -13.92 12.17 -3.48
N ARG A 88 -13.40 11.17 -4.19
CA ARG A 88 -13.27 9.80 -3.73
C ARG A 88 -11.89 9.25 -4.05
N CYS A 89 -11.36 8.41 -3.17
CA CYS A 89 -10.26 7.52 -3.52
C CYS A 89 -10.84 6.18 -3.99
N LYS A 90 -10.56 5.81 -5.23
CA LYS A 90 -11.04 4.56 -5.83
C LYS A 90 -9.86 3.75 -6.35
N ARG A 91 -9.57 2.64 -5.66
CA ARG A 91 -8.45 1.74 -6.02
C ARG A 91 -7.10 2.48 -6.05
N GLY A 92 -6.92 3.44 -5.14
CA GLY A 92 -5.70 4.25 -5.04
C GLY A 92 -5.61 5.39 -6.05
N LEU A 93 -6.71 5.76 -6.71
CA LEU A 93 -6.78 6.91 -7.61
C LEU A 93 -7.81 7.91 -7.11
N CYS A 94 -7.43 9.19 -7.08
CA CYS A 94 -8.39 10.26 -6.82
C CYS A 94 -9.37 10.37 -7.99
N VAL A 95 -10.65 10.44 -7.64
CA VAL A 95 -11.77 10.65 -8.57
C VAL A 95 -12.58 11.82 -8.04
N VAL A 96 -12.60 12.91 -8.79
CA VAL A 96 -13.48 14.06 -8.55
C VAL A 96 -14.92 13.63 -8.83
N GLN A 97 -15.84 13.88 -7.90
CA GLN A 97 -17.28 13.63 -8.08
C GLN A 97 -17.99 14.93 -8.47
N THR A 98 -17.73 15.99 -7.73
CA THR A 98 -18.29 17.32 -7.98
C THR A 98 -17.22 18.39 -7.77
N CYS A 99 -17.42 19.53 -8.45
CA CYS A 99 -16.60 20.72 -8.30
C CYS A 99 -17.46 21.84 -7.69
N VAL A 100 -16.80 22.85 -7.12
CA VAL A 100 -17.48 24.06 -6.64
C VAL A 100 -18.15 24.82 -7.80
N GLU A 101 -19.06 25.74 -7.47
CA GLU A 101 -19.77 26.55 -8.45
C GLU A 101 -18.83 27.25 -9.44
N GLY A 102 -19.16 27.21 -10.73
CA GLY A 102 -18.34 27.77 -11.81
C GLY A 102 -17.28 26.82 -12.38
N PHE A 103 -17.12 25.61 -11.80
CA PHE A 103 -16.20 24.58 -12.26
C PHE A 103 -16.92 23.27 -12.55
N VAL A 104 -16.33 22.45 -13.42
CA VAL A 104 -16.80 21.10 -13.76
C VAL A 104 -15.63 20.11 -13.78
N PRO A 105 -15.86 18.82 -13.51
CA PRO A 105 -14.81 17.81 -13.64
C PRO A 105 -14.26 17.75 -15.07
N ASP A 106 -12.95 17.58 -15.21
CA ASP A 106 -12.32 17.29 -16.49
C ASP A 106 -12.77 15.92 -17.03
N LYS A 107 -12.40 15.60 -18.27
CA LYS A 107 -12.81 14.34 -18.93
C LYS A 107 -12.35 13.08 -18.18
N LEU A 108 -11.33 13.20 -17.34
CA LEU A 108 -10.75 12.09 -16.59
C LEU A 108 -11.18 12.07 -15.12
N ASN A 109 -12.01 13.03 -14.68
CA ASN A 109 -12.40 13.23 -13.28
C ASN A 109 -11.21 13.31 -12.32
N ARG A 110 -10.14 13.98 -12.72
CA ARG A 110 -8.92 14.17 -11.92
C ARG A 110 -8.77 15.61 -11.43
N ASN A 111 -9.41 16.55 -12.12
CA ASN A 111 -9.30 17.98 -11.87
C ASN A 111 -10.64 18.67 -12.10
N CYS A 112 -10.77 19.87 -11.56
CA CYS A 112 -11.88 20.78 -11.83
C CYS A 112 -11.39 21.90 -12.76
N GLU A 113 -12.13 22.16 -13.84
CA GLU A 113 -11.84 23.20 -14.83
C GLU A 113 -13.01 24.19 -14.90
N PRO A 114 -12.78 25.47 -15.26
CA PRO A 114 -13.85 26.45 -15.37
C PRO A 114 -14.93 26.00 -16.35
N ALA A 115 -16.21 26.09 -15.99
CA ALA A 115 -17.30 25.67 -16.86
C ALA A 115 -17.35 26.44 -18.20
N SER A 116 -16.84 27.68 -18.22
CA SER A 116 -16.73 28.51 -19.42
C SER A 116 -15.78 27.94 -20.48
N SER A 117 -14.81 27.08 -20.10
CA SER A 117 -13.93 26.41 -21.07
C SER A 117 -14.68 25.36 -21.91
N PHE A 118 -15.84 24.89 -21.45
CA PHE A 118 -16.71 23.97 -22.17
C PHE A 118 -17.71 24.70 -23.09
N GLU A 119 -18.22 25.86 -22.68
CA GLU A 119 -19.12 26.70 -23.50
C GLU A 119 -18.43 27.18 -24.80
N GLN A 120 -17.12 27.41 -24.75
CA GLN A 120 -16.36 27.85 -25.91
C GLN A 120 -16.24 26.80 -27.02
N PHE A 121 -16.44 25.51 -26.68
CA PHE A 121 -16.49 24.42 -27.67
C PHE A 121 -17.85 24.29 -28.37
N VAL A 122 -18.93 24.84 -27.81
CA VAL A 122 -20.28 24.72 -28.39
C VAL A 122 -20.56 25.83 -29.40
N LEU A 123 -19.92 27.00 -29.25
CA LEU A 123 -20.13 28.16 -30.13
C LEU A 123 -19.25 28.16 -31.40
N GLU A 124 -18.43 27.12 -31.61
CA GLU A 124 -17.62 26.95 -32.82
C GLU A 124 -18.26 25.99 -33.86
N TYR A 125 -19.53 25.61 -33.67
CA TYR A 125 -20.31 24.77 -34.60
C TYR A 125 -21.53 25.50 -35.19
#